data_AF-A5I488-F1
#
_entry.id   AF-A5I488-F1
#
_cell.length_a   1.000
_cell.length_b   1.000
_cell.length_c   1.000
_cell.angle_alpha   90.00
_cell.angle_beta   90.00
_cell.angle_gamma   90.00
#
_symmetry.space_group_name_H-M   'P 1'
#
loop_
_entity.id
_entity.type
_entity.pdbx_description
1 polymer ?
#
loop_
_entity_poly.entity_id
_entity_poly.type
_entity_poly.pdbx_seq_one_letter_code
_entity_poly.pdbx_strand_id
1 'polypeptide(L)' 'MMAERLRVVLEFRKSDLNELQLYGKLLKFSNPAAVVKDILKGTLPIKILYEEELKK' A
#
# COMPACT_ATOMS: atom_id res chain seq x y z
N MET A 1 11.40 -14.70 22.93
CA MET A 1 11.07 -15.42 21.68
C MET A 1 10.55 -14.42 20.67
N MET A 2 11.10 -14.37 19.46
CA MET A 2 10.50 -13.58 18.38
C MET A 2 9.11 -14.17 18.13
N ALA A 3 8.05 -13.37 18.33
CA ALA A 3 6.69 -13.84 18.08
C ALA A 3 6.58 -14.35 16.64
N GLU A 4 5.95 -15.51 16.45
CA GLU A 4 5.67 -16.03 15.11
C GLU A 4 4.77 -15.03 14.37
N ARG A 5 5.24 -14.53 13.23
CA ARG A 5 4.53 -13.53 12.44
C ARG A 5 3.91 -14.18 11.21
N LEU A 6 2.60 -14.06 11.08
CA LEU A 6 1.88 -14.36 9.84
C LEU A 6 2.07 -13.22 8.83
N ARG A 7 2.21 -13.57 7.56
CA ARG A 7 2.40 -12.60 6.46
C ARG A 7 1.44 -12.90 5.32
N VAL A 8 0.82 -11.86 4.78
CA VAL A 8 0.16 -11.89 3.48
C VAL A 8 1.11 -11.22 2.49
N VAL A 9 1.42 -11.90 1.39
CA VAL A 9 2.26 -11.36 0.31
C VAL A 9 1.35 -10.71 -0.72
N LEU A 10 1.70 -9.50 -1.15
CA LEU A 10 1.02 -8.78 -2.22
C LEU A 10 1.92 -8.79 -3.44
N GLU A 11 1.44 -9.37 -4.54
CA GLU A 11 2.13 -9.40 -5.81
C GLU A 11 1.56 -8.34 -6.75
N PHE A 12 2.44 -7.70 -7.52
CA PHE A 12 2.09 -6.67 -8.49
C PHE A 12 2.65 -7.04 -9.86
N ARG A 13 1.80 -6.98 -10.89
CA ARG A 13 2.15 -7.26 -12.28
C ARG A 13 2.72 -5.99 -12.90
N LYS A 14 3.99 -6.06 -13.30
CA LYS A 14 4.67 -4.95 -13.99
C LYS A 14 4.04 -4.58 -15.33
N SER A 15 3.36 -5.52 -15.98
CA SER A 15 2.67 -5.31 -17.25
C SER A 15 1.31 -4.62 -17.09
N ASP A 16 0.76 -4.58 -15.88
CA ASP A 16 -0.49 -3.89 -15.56
C ASP A 16 -0.15 -2.50 -15.02
N LEU A 17 -0.50 -1.46 -15.79
CA LEU A 17 -0.15 -0.09 -15.43
C LEU A 17 -0.78 0.35 -14.10
N ASN A 18 -1.99 -0.12 -13.79
CA ASN A 18 -2.68 0.25 -12.56
C ASN A 18 -1.99 -0.37 -11.34
N GLU A 19 -1.59 -1.64 -11.45
CA GLU A 19 -0.83 -2.31 -10.39
C GLU A 19 0.57 -1.71 -10.21
N LEU A 20 1.27 -1.38 -11.31
CA LEU A 20 2.57 -0.74 -11.26
C LEU A 20 2.51 0.65 -10.58
N GLN A 21 1.48 1.43 -10.88
CA GLN A 21 1.25 2.73 -10.24
C GLN A 21 0.95 2.58 -8.75
N LEU A 22 0.08 1.63 -8.37
CA LEU A 22 -0.24 1.35 -6.97
C LEU A 22 1.01 0.90 -6.19
N TYR A 23 1.81 0.01 -6.77
CA TYR A 23 3.09 -0.41 -6.21
C TYR A 23 4.02 0.78 -5.97
N GLY A 24 4.19 1.66 -6.98
CA GLY A 24 5.01 2.85 -6.87
C GLY A 24 4.51 3.82 -5.79
N LYS A 25 3.19 4.00 -5.67
CA LYS A 25 2.57 4.81 -4.60
C LYS A 25 2.85 4.23 -3.22
N LEU A 26 2.71 2.92 -3.05
CA LEU A 26 2.97 2.22 -1.78
C LEU A 26 4.43 2.32 -1.36
N LEU A 27 5.38 2.25 -2.29
CA LEU A 27 6.81 2.39 -2.00
C LEU A 27 7.24 3.78 -1.49
N LYS A 28 6.41 4.82 -1.65
CA LYS A 28 6.68 6.15 -1.08
C LYS A 28 6.59 6.17 0.44
N PHE A 29 5.90 5.20 1.04
CA PHE A 29 5.77 5.09 2.49
C PHE A 29 6.94 4.33 3.10
N SER A 30 7.39 4.75 4.27
CA SER A 30 8.48 4.09 5.01
C SER A 30 8.15 2.64 5.43
N ASN A 31 6.87 2.32 5.60
CA ASN A 31 6.39 0.97 5.88
C ASN A 31 5.09 0.66 5.12
N PRO A 32 5.19 0.22 3.86
CA PRO A 32 4.02 -0.01 3.00
C PRO A 32 3.04 -1.04 3.57
N ALA A 33 3.55 -2.11 4.20
CA ALA A 33 2.73 -3.16 4.78
C ALA A 33 1.89 -2.66 5.97
N ALA A 34 2.44 -1.74 6.78
CA ALA A 34 1.68 -1.10 7.86
C ALA A 34 0.57 -0.22 7.29
N VAL A 35 0.88 0.58 6.25
CA VAL A 35 -0.11 1.45 5.58
C VAL A 35 -1.26 0.63 5.01
N VAL A 36 -0.98 -0.44 4.27
CA VAL A 36 -2.04 -1.32 3.74
C VAL A 36 -2.89 -1.90 4.88
N LYS A 37 -2.27 -2.36 5.96
CA LYS A 37 -2.98 -2.89 7.12
C LYS A 37 -3.87 -1.84 7.79
N ASP A 38 -3.40 -0.61 7.91
CA ASP A 38 -4.16 0.48 8.53
C ASP A 38 -5.34 0.92 7.63
N ILE A 39 -5.17 0.84 6.30
CA ILE A 39 -6.28 1.02 5.35
C ILE A 39 -7.31 -0.10 5.51
N LEU A 40 -6.88 -1.37 5.54
CA LEU A 40 -7.78 -2.52 5.72
C LEU A 40 -8.51 -2.50 7.07
N LYS A 41 -7.89 -1.95 8.11
CA LYS A 41 -8.51 -1.72 9.42
C LYS A 41 -9.44 -0.50 9.46
N GLY A 42 -9.47 0.30 8.40
CA GLY A 42 -10.25 1.54 8.34
C GLY A 42 -9.69 2.69 9.17
N THR A 43 -8.48 2.56 9.73
CA THR A 43 -7.83 3.61 10.53
C THR A 43 -7.15 4.67 9.66
N LEU A 44 -6.88 4.34 8.39
CA LEU A 44 -6.33 5.25 7.40
C LEU A 44 -7.22 5.23 6.15
N PRO A 45 -7.68 6.38 5.65
CA PRO A 45 -8.61 6.39 4.53
C PRO A 45 -7.89 6.07 3.22
N ILE A 46 -8.50 5.25 2.36
CA ILE A 46 -7.87 4.80 1.11
C ILE A 46 -7.45 5.95 0.17
N LYS A 47 -8.08 7.12 0.31
CA LYS A 47 -7.76 8.34 -0.45
C LYS A 47 -6.28 8.75 -0.36
N ILE A 48 -5.57 8.37 0.71
CA ILE A 48 -4.13 8.67 0.84
C ILE A 48 -3.27 8.06 -0.27
N LEU A 49 -3.78 7.04 -0.98
CA LEU A 49 -3.13 6.46 -2.15
C LEU A 49 -3.39 7.25 -3.45
N TYR A 50 -4.29 8.23 -3.41
CA TYR A 50 -4.76 8.98 -4.58
C TYR A 50 -4.65 10.51 -4.41
N GLU A 51 -4.28 11.01 -3.23
CA GLU A 51 -4.26 12.44 -2.90
C GLU A 51 -3.32 13.31 -3.77
N GLU A 52 -2.34 12.73 -4.48
CA GLU A 52 -1.51 13.48 -5.44
C GLU A 52 -2.25 13.91 -6.72
N GLU A 53 -3.40 13.31 -7.06
CA GLU A 53 -4.17 13.63 -8.27
C GLU A 53 -5.02 14.91 -8.12
N LEU A 54 -5.23 15.39 -6.89
CA LEU A 54 -6.06 16.57 -6.57
C LEU A 54 -5.32 17.92 -6.60
N LYS A 55 -4.01 17.93 -6.91
CA LYS A 55 -3.19 19.15 -6.95
C LYS A 55 -2.98 19.72 -8.37
N LYS A 56 -3.82 19.39 -9.33
CA LYS A 56 -3.80 19.98 -10.68
C LYS A 56 -4.96 20.94 -10.90
#